data_AF-A0A0F9AS80-F1
#
_entry.id   AF-A0A0F9AS80-F1
#
_cell.length_a   1.000
_cell.length_b   1.000
_cell.length_c   1.000
_cell.angle_alpha   90.00
_cell.angle_beta   90.00
_cell.angle_gamma   90.00
#
_symmetry.space_group_name_H-M   'P 1'
#
loop_
_entity.id
_entity.type
_entity.pdbx_description
1 polymer ?
#
loop_
_entity_poly.entity_id
_entity_poly.type
_entity_poly.pdbx_seq_one_letter_code
_entity_poly.pdbx_strand_id
1 'polypeptide(L)'
;MVPASDEDVKEDSIKTEKSTLHPRFKEFIFSIKRYLKNPLTIIDLFIILLFSVIAILSPVIAPPPFPYDPFKIPHTGWKLEPSPPSAEHPLGTLEQQYDILYGIIWGTRSAFKIGFLVVLTNLAIGVVLGS
;
A
#
# COMPACT_ATOMS: atom_id res chain seq x y z
N MET A 1 15.76 57.13 -23.65
CA MET A 1 14.96 55.90 -23.79
C MET A 1 15.92 54.81 -24.22
N VAL A 2 16.49 54.04 -23.27
CA VAL A 2 17.49 52.99 -23.56
C VAL A 2 16.73 51.69 -23.86
N PRO A 3 16.94 51.03 -25.01
CA PRO A 3 16.29 49.76 -25.31
C PRO A 3 16.85 48.68 -24.35
N ALA A 4 15.96 47.91 -23.72
CA ALA A 4 16.32 46.77 -22.89
C ALA A 4 17.17 45.78 -23.71
N SER A 5 18.22 45.24 -23.10
CA SER A 5 19.17 44.36 -23.80
C SER A 5 18.52 43.00 -24.09
N ASP A 6 18.87 42.38 -25.22
CA ASP A 6 18.31 41.08 -25.63
C ASP A 6 18.57 39.95 -24.61
N GLU A 7 19.52 40.14 -23.71
CA GLU A 7 19.80 39.24 -22.59
C GLU A 7 18.74 39.33 -21.48
N ASP A 8 18.27 40.53 -21.16
CA ASP A 8 17.20 40.75 -20.17
C ASP A 8 15.87 40.12 -20.63
N VAL A 9 15.59 40.19 -21.94
CA VAL A 9 14.39 39.59 -22.56
C VAL A 9 14.48 38.06 -22.56
N LYS A 10 15.69 37.49 -22.74
CA LYS A 10 15.94 36.05 -22.65
C LYS A 10 15.84 35.54 -21.21
N GLU A 11 16.34 36.30 -20.25
CA GLU A 11 16.30 35.89 -18.84
C GLU A 11 14.87 35.87 -18.28
N ASP A 12 14.03 36.83 -18.72
CA ASP A 12 12.61 36.87 -18.35
C ASP A 12 11.76 35.79 -19.05
N SER A 13 12.08 35.43 -20.30
CA SER A 13 11.41 34.32 -20.99
C SER A 13 11.78 32.96 -20.41
N ILE A 14 13.03 32.76 -19.96
CA ILE A 14 13.47 31.54 -19.28
C ILE A 14 12.85 31.39 -17.88
N LYS A 15 12.60 32.50 -17.17
CA LYS A 15 11.90 32.48 -15.86
C LYS A 15 10.40 32.22 -16.00
N THR A 16 9.78 32.68 -17.08
CA THR A 16 8.34 32.52 -17.31
C THR A 16 7.96 31.07 -17.64
N GLU A 17 8.81 30.34 -18.36
CA GLU A 17 8.55 28.95 -18.77
C GLU A 17 8.61 27.93 -17.62
N LYS A 18 9.45 28.16 -16.60
CA LYS A 18 9.61 27.22 -15.47
C LYS A 18 8.52 27.31 -14.38
N SER A 19 7.50 28.16 -14.53
CA SER A 19 6.56 28.47 -13.45
C SER A 19 5.10 28.06 -13.66
N THR A 20 4.78 27.29 -14.71
CA THR A 20 3.41 26.82 -14.99
C THR A 20 3.03 25.53 -14.24
N LEU A 21 3.62 25.28 -13.07
CA LEU A 21 3.12 24.27 -12.14
C LEU A 21 1.73 24.71 -11.65
N HIS A 22 0.70 24.04 -12.18
CA HIS A 22 -0.72 24.28 -11.88
C HIS A 22 -0.93 24.59 -10.38
N PRO A 23 -1.52 25.74 -10.00
CA PRO A 23 -1.61 26.19 -8.61
C PRO A 23 -2.27 25.15 -7.68
N ARG A 24 -3.18 24.33 -8.22
CA ARG A 24 -3.84 23.22 -7.52
C ARG A 24 -2.88 22.18 -6.94
N PHE A 25 -1.79 21.86 -7.64
CA PHE A 25 -0.82 20.86 -7.16
C PHE A 25 0.02 21.38 -5.98
N LYS A 26 0.38 22.67 -5.99
CA LYS A 26 1.09 23.30 -4.87
C LYS A 26 0.21 23.32 -3.61
N GLU A 27 -1.09 23.60 -3.75
CA GLU A 27 -2.05 23.54 -2.65
C GLU A 27 -2.26 22.13 -2.11
N PHE A 28 -2.27 21.12 -2.99
CA PHE A 28 -2.38 19.71 -2.60
C PHE A 28 -1.15 19.23 -1.80
N ILE A 29 0.05 19.56 -2.26
CA ILE A 29 1.30 19.20 -1.55
C ILE A 29 1.40 19.95 -0.22
N PHE A 30 0.98 21.21 -0.16
CA PHE A 30 0.94 21.96 1.11
C PHE A 30 0.00 21.32 2.13
N SER A 31 -1.20 20.90 1.69
CA SER A 31 -2.17 20.19 2.52
C SER A 31 -1.61 18.85 3.01
N ILE A 32 -1.04 18.02 2.13
CA ILE A 32 -0.41 16.74 2.51
C ILE A 32 0.70 16.96 3.55
N LYS A 33 1.58 17.93 3.33
CA LYS A 33 2.67 18.23 4.26
C LYS A 33 2.18 18.65 5.64
N ARG A 34 0.97 19.21 5.74
CA ARG A 34 0.33 19.53 7.02
C ARG A 34 -0.30 18.31 7.68
N TYR A 35 -0.96 17.43 6.92
CA TYR A 35 -1.50 16.18 7.44
C TYR A 35 -0.41 15.24 7.97
N LEU A 36 0.74 15.18 7.30
CA LEU A 36 1.91 14.39 7.71
C LEU A 36 2.62 14.92 8.98
N LYS A 37 2.19 16.02 9.58
CA LYS A 37 2.71 16.49 10.88
C LYS A 37 2.01 15.86 12.08
N ASN A 38 0.83 15.27 11.88
CA ASN A 38 0.07 14.66 12.96
C ASN A 38 0.62 13.26 13.25
N PRO A 39 1.03 12.94 14.49
CA PRO A 39 1.59 11.63 14.81
C PRO A 39 0.60 10.49 14.55
N LEU A 40 -0.70 10.71 14.76
CA LEU A 40 -1.74 9.74 14.45
C LEU A 40 -1.76 9.39 12.96
N THR A 41 -1.75 10.39 12.08
CA THR A 41 -1.71 10.18 10.62
C THR A 41 -0.45 9.45 10.17
N ILE A 42 0.70 9.72 10.81
CA ILE A 42 1.95 9.02 10.52
C ILE A 42 1.83 7.54 10.91
N ILE A 43 1.25 7.24 12.08
CA ILE A 43 1.06 5.87 12.57
C ILE A 43 0.13 5.11 11.61
N ASP A 44 -1.01 5.69 11.25
CA ASP A 44 -1.96 5.04 10.33
C ASP A 44 -1.31 4.80 8.96
N LEU A 45 -0.60 5.79 8.43
CA LEU A 45 0.11 5.67 7.16
C LEU A 45 1.20 4.60 7.22
N PHE A 46 1.93 4.53 8.32
CA PHE A 46 2.97 3.52 8.55
C PHE A 46 2.37 2.11 8.61
N ILE A 47 1.27 1.91 9.33
CA ILE A 47 0.57 0.63 9.42
C ILE A 47 0.08 0.20 8.04
N ILE A 48 -0.60 1.09 7.31
CA ILE A 48 -1.08 0.80 5.95
C ILE A 48 0.09 0.44 5.03
N LEU A 49 1.19 1.20 5.08
CA LEU A 49 2.36 0.96 4.26
C LEU A 49 3.01 -0.39 4.60
N LEU A 50 3.19 -0.70 5.88
CA LEU A 50 3.76 -1.97 6.35
C LEU A 50 2.94 -3.16 5.82
N PHE A 51 1.63 -3.14 6.05
CA PHE A 51 0.73 -4.21 5.59
C PHE A 51 0.67 -4.29 4.06
N SER A 52 0.73 -3.16 3.36
CA SER A 52 0.78 -3.11 1.89
C SER A 52 2.05 -3.76 1.34
N VAL A 53 3.20 -3.48 1.96
CA VAL A 53 4.48 -4.12 1.61
C VAL A 53 4.40 -5.63 1.84
N ILE A 54 3.85 -6.10 2.96
CA ILE A 54 3.65 -7.53 3.23
C ILE A 54 2.72 -8.17 2.18
N ALA A 55 1.62 -7.50 1.81
CA ALA A 55 0.68 -8.01 0.82
C ALA A 55 1.30 -8.13 -0.59
N ILE A 56 2.16 -7.18 -0.97
CA ILE A 56 2.86 -7.18 -2.27
C ILE A 56 4.00 -8.21 -2.26
N LEU A 57 4.76 -8.30 -1.17
CA LEU A 57 5.88 -9.23 -1.01
C LEU A 57 5.46 -10.63 -0.55
N SER A 58 4.17 -10.87 -0.32
CA SER A 58 3.61 -12.18 0.01
C SER A 58 4.16 -13.34 -0.82
N PRO A 59 4.23 -13.30 -2.16
CA PRO A 59 4.77 -14.41 -2.97
C PRO A 59 6.28 -14.61 -2.81
N VAL A 60 7.02 -13.62 -2.28
CA VAL A 60 8.46 -13.72 -2.02
C VAL A 60 8.73 -14.20 -0.59
N ILE A 61 7.98 -13.69 0.39
CA ILE A 61 8.14 -14.02 1.81
C ILE A 61 7.60 -15.43 2.10
N ALA A 62 6.47 -15.78 1.51
CA ALA A 62 5.83 -17.08 1.65
C ALA A 62 5.58 -17.66 0.25
N PRO A 63 6.63 -18.22 -0.41
CA PRO A 63 6.51 -18.75 -1.75
C PRO A 63 5.43 -19.85 -1.79
N PRO A 64 4.48 -19.78 -2.75
CA PRO A 64 3.37 -20.71 -2.78
C PRO A 64 3.87 -22.11 -3.15
N PRO A 65 3.64 -23.13 -2.29
CA PRO A 65 4.06 -24.50 -2.59
C PRO A 65 3.22 -25.12 -3.72
N PHE A 66 2.01 -24.60 -3.94
CA PHE A 66 1.12 -24.99 -5.04
C PHE A 66 0.98 -23.84 -6.04
N PRO A 67 1.65 -23.88 -7.19
CA PRO A 67 1.59 -22.80 -8.19
C PRO A 67 0.18 -22.51 -8.71
N TYR A 68 -0.68 -23.54 -8.72
CA TYR A 68 -2.04 -23.48 -9.24
C TYR A 68 -3.07 -22.98 -8.22
N ASP A 69 -2.75 -23.04 -6.91
CA ASP A 69 -3.63 -22.55 -5.85
C ASP A 69 -2.81 -21.94 -4.69
N PRO A 70 -2.33 -20.69 -4.86
CA PRO A 70 -1.51 -20.02 -3.85
C PRO A 70 -2.26 -19.71 -2.54
N PHE A 71 -3.59 -19.72 -2.56
CA PHE A 71 -4.41 -19.46 -1.38
C PHE A 71 -4.61 -20.69 -0.50
N LYS A 72 -4.19 -21.87 -0.99
CA LYS A 72 -4.19 -23.09 -0.20
C LYS A 72 -3.02 -23.08 0.77
N ILE A 73 -3.33 -23.01 2.06
CA ILE A 73 -2.33 -23.06 3.12
C ILE A 73 -1.67 -24.45 3.09
N PRO A 74 -0.33 -24.54 3.05
CA PRO A 74 0.35 -25.81 3.14
C PRO A 74 0.15 -26.44 4.51
N HIS A 75 -0.02 -27.75 4.53
CA HIS A 75 -0.02 -28.55 5.74
C HIS A 75 1.11 -29.57 5.66
N THR A 76 1.84 -29.74 6.76
CA THR A 76 2.99 -30.67 6.84
C THR A 76 2.63 -32.05 7.40
N GLY A 77 1.38 -32.23 7.83
CA GLY A 77 0.88 -33.49 8.35
C GLY A 77 -0.64 -33.56 8.39
N TRP A 78 -1.15 -34.56 9.11
CA TRP A 78 -2.59 -34.79 9.31
C TRP A 78 -2.94 -34.91 10.80
N LYS A 79 -2.00 -34.55 11.67
CA LYS A 79 -2.22 -34.56 13.12
C LYS A 79 -3.25 -33.48 13.45
N LEU A 80 -4.24 -33.84 14.25
CA LEU A 80 -5.24 -32.88 14.70
C LEU A 80 -4.66 -31.89 15.72
N GLU A 81 -3.62 -32.32 16.45
CA GLU A 81 -2.95 -31.49 17.43
C GLU A 81 -2.07 -30.42 16.76
N PRO A 82 -2.23 -29.13 17.12
CA PRO A 82 -1.38 -28.06 16.64
C PRO A 82 0.05 -28.19 17.19
N SER A 83 1.04 -28.06 16.31
CA SER A 83 2.45 -28.08 16.73
C SER A 83 2.94 -26.70 17.20
N PRO A 84 3.79 -26.65 18.25
CA PRO A 84 4.39 -25.41 18.74
C PRO A 84 5.37 -24.80 17.73
N PRO A 85 5.81 -23.54 17.94
CA PRO A 85 6.78 -22.86 17.07
C PRO A 85 8.05 -23.66 16.85
N SER A 86 8.46 -23.82 15.59
CA SER A 86 9.67 -24.51 15.17
C SER A 86 10.43 -23.69 14.12
N ALA A 87 11.66 -24.09 13.78
CA ALA A 87 12.43 -23.42 12.72
C ALA A 87 11.75 -23.51 11.35
N GLU A 88 10.97 -24.58 11.10
CA GLU A 88 10.17 -24.76 9.87
C GLU A 88 8.86 -23.98 9.93
N HIS A 89 8.27 -23.85 11.12
CA HIS A 89 7.02 -23.11 11.35
C HIS A 89 7.22 -22.07 12.46
N PRO A 90 7.70 -20.86 12.14
CA PRO A 90 8.08 -19.86 13.14
C PRO A 90 6.94 -19.43 14.07
N LEU A 91 5.69 -19.53 13.62
CA LEU A 91 4.49 -19.24 14.41
C LEU A 91 3.75 -20.49 14.87
N GLY A 92 4.31 -21.67 14.61
CA GLY A 92 3.65 -22.96 14.82
C GLY A 92 2.64 -23.29 13.72
N THR A 93 1.81 -24.29 14.01
CA THR A 93 0.81 -24.79 13.07
C THR A 93 -0.58 -24.85 13.70
N LEU A 94 -1.62 -24.77 12.88
CA LEU A 94 -3.01 -24.99 13.28
C LEU A 94 -3.31 -26.49 13.40
N GLU A 95 -4.56 -26.81 13.75
CA GLU A 95 -5.12 -28.15 13.57
C GLU A 95 -4.86 -28.64 12.15
N GLN A 96 -4.59 -29.94 11.99
CA GLN A 96 -4.16 -30.52 10.71
C GLN A 96 -2.81 -29.99 10.19
N GLN A 97 -2.00 -29.35 11.03
CA GLN A 97 -0.63 -28.92 10.72
C GLN A 97 -0.53 -27.84 9.62
N TYR A 98 -1.54 -26.98 9.48
CA TYR A 98 -1.46 -25.83 8.57
C TYR A 98 -0.49 -24.77 9.09
N ASP A 99 0.34 -24.22 8.21
CA ASP A 99 1.28 -23.15 8.56
C ASP A 99 0.57 -21.82 8.85
N ILE A 100 0.68 -21.34 10.10
CA ILE A 100 0.07 -20.09 10.56
C ILE A 100 0.69 -18.88 9.86
N LEU A 101 2.01 -18.86 9.70
CA LEU A 101 2.73 -17.74 9.11
C LEU A 101 2.34 -17.57 7.64
N TYR A 102 2.28 -18.68 6.90
CA TYR A 102 1.80 -18.67 5.52
C TYR A 102 0.37 -18.12 5.45
N GLY A 103 -0.52 -18.61 6.33
CA GLY A 103 -1.91 -18.15 6.41
C GLY A 103 -2.05 -16.65 6.68
N ILE A 104 -1.24 -16.09 7.58
CA ILE A 104 -1.25 -14.65 7.89
C ILE A 104 -0.77 -13.82 6.70
N ILE A 105 0.32 -14.22 6.04
CA ILE A 105 0.91 -13.49 4.91
C ILE A 105 -0.05 -13.48 3.72
N TRP A 106 -0.56 -14.63 3.32
CA TRP A 106 -1.51 -14.74 2.21
C TRP A 106 -2.90 -14.19 2.57
N GLY A 107 -3.32 -14.32 3.82
CA GLY A 107 -4.52 -13.70 4.36
C GLY A 107 -4.47 -12.16 4.28
N THR A 108 -3.31 -11.56 4.58
CA THR A 108 -3.09 -10.12 4.42
C THR A 108 -3.36 -9.67 2.98
N ARG A 109 -2.85 -10.40 1.99
CA ARG A 109 -3.10 -10.11 0.56
C ARG A 109 -4.58 -10.17 0.21
N SER A 110 -5.32 -11.16 0.72
CA SER A 110 -6.77 -11.26 0.52
C SER A 110 -7.53 -10.12 1.20
N ALA A 111 -7.15 -9.74 2.41
CA ALA A 111 -7.77 -8.65 3.16
C ALA A 111 -7.67 -7.32 2.40
N PHE A 112 -6.53 -7.00 1.78
CA PHE A 112 -6.38 -5.79 0.95
C PHE A 112 -7.31 -5.80 -0.27
N LYS A 113 -7.45 -6.94 -0.96
CA LYS A 113 -8.34 -7.05 -2.12
C LYS A 113 -9.78 -6.77 -1.73
N ILE A 114 -10.25 -7.38 -0.64
CA ILE A 114 -11.62 -7.22 -0.14
C ILE A 114 -11.81 -5.79 0.37
N GLY A 115 -10.87 -5.26 1.15
CA GLY A 115 -10.94 -3.88 1.66
C GLY A 115 -11.05 -2.85 0.55
N PHE A 116 -10.25 -2.98 -0.51
CA PHE A 116 -10.32 -2.08 -1.67
C PHE A 116 -11.67 -2.19 -2.39
N LEU A 117 -12.19 -3.42 -2.58
CA LEU A 117 -13.50 -3.64 -3.21
C LEU A 117 -14.64 -2.99 -2.41
N VAL A 118 -14.61 -3.09 -1.07
CA VAL A 118 -15.60 -2.46 -0.19
C VAL A 118 -15.52 -0.94 -0.29
N VAL A 119 -14.33 -0.36 -0.24
CA VAL A 119 -14.14 1.10 -0.35
C VAL A 119 -14.64 1.62 -1.70
N LEU A 120 -14.33 0.95 -2.80
CA LEU A 120 -14.82 1.34 -4.12
C LEU A 120 -16.34 1.23 -4.23
N THR A 121 -16.93 0.17 -3.69
CA THR A 121 -18.38 -0.04 -3.72
C THR A 121 -19.09 1.03 -2.89
N ASN A 122 -18.58 1.33 -1.70
CA ASN A 122 -19.11 2.40 -0.85
C ASN A 122 -18.97 3.78 -1.52
N LEU A 123 -17.85 4.04 -2.18
CA LEU A 123 -17.64 5.27 -2.94
C LEU A 123 -18.67 5.38 -4.08
N ALA A 124 -18.86 4.32 -4.86
CA ALA A 124 -19.81 4.31 -5.96
C ALA A 124 -21.24 4.56 -5.48
N ILE A 125 -21.68 3.86 -4.43
CA ILE A 125 -23.00 4.06 -3.83
C ILE A 125 -23.13 5.49 -3.28
N GLY A 126 -22.11 5.97 -2.56
CA GLY A 126 -22.11 7.31 -1.98
C GLY A 126 -22.15 8.42 -3.03
N VAL A 127 -21.47 8.24 -4.16
CA VAL A 127 -21.53 9.19 -5.29
C VAL A 127 -22.92 9.16 -5.93
N VAL A 128 -23.50 7.98 -6.20
CA VAL A 128 -24.82 7.86 -6.84
C VAL A 128 -25.94 8.43 -5.96
N LEU A 129 -25.90 8.21 -4.64
CA LEU A 129 -26.90 8.75 -3.72
C LEU A 129 -26.66 10.23 -3.38
N GLY A 130 -25.40 10.68 -3.46
CA GLY A 130 -25.01 12.05 -3.10
C GLY A 130 -25.04 13.05 -4.26
N SER A 131 -25.05 12.56 -5.51
CA SER A 131 -25.25 13.37 -6.73
C SER A 131 -26.72 13.68 -6.98
#